data_AF-A0A1Y5RXW2-F1
#
_entry.id   AF-A0A1Y5RXW2-F1
#
_cell.length_a   1.000
_cell.length_b   1.000
_cell.length_c   1.000
_cell.angle_alpha   90.00
_cell.angle_beta   90.00
_cell.angle_gamma   90.00
#
_symmetry.space_group_name_H-M   'P 1'
#
loop_
_entity.id
_entity.type
_entity.pdbx_description
1 polymer ?
#
loop_
_entity_poly.entity_id
_entity_poly.type
_entity_poly.pdbx_seq_one_letter_code
_entity_poly.pdbx_strand_id
1 'polypeptide(L)'
;MVLRIANAASAMTAAQSGSFREDHAGTARLWDEQIASRGLALAPFSWRVSSLVEKAYKAEVDALRNGSPGKLQTRPVTKDDALGAAAGYLSGSAKWYAWKTEEDLKGNRAFKELGVSNFRSKDARALLDEWFKRRSMGFVHQAARYRGKANYREALFLAYGSGTETILSGYVDDMHALLKAFLAMAGAFARRKLGKDLWSEFVADVDAKKAFTTRAGDIWA
;
A
#
# COMPACT_ATOMS: atom_id res chain seq x y z
N MET A 1 7.49 4.63 -9.54
CA MET A 1 7.18 3.44 -8.71
C MET A 1 5.68 3.31 -8.39
N VAL A 2 5.05 4.26 -7.69
CA VAL A 2 3.68 4.08 -7.17
C VAL A 2 2.61 3.89 -8.25
N LEU A 3 2.74 4.54 -9.41
CA LEU A 3 1.88 4.27 -10.57
C LEU A 3 1.97 2.79 -11.02
N ARG A 4 3.16 2.19 -10.96
CA ARG A 4 3.37 0.77 -11.31
C ARG A 4 2.74 -0.17 -10.28
N ILE A 5 2.79 0.16 -8.99
CA ILE A 5 2.10 -0.60 -7.93
C ILE A 5 0.57 -0.52 -8.14
N ALA A 6 0.03 0.66 -8.42
CA ALA A 6 -1.41 0.81 -8.67
C ALA A 6 -1.87 0.02 -9.90
N ASN A 7 -1.12 0.08 -11.01
CA ASN A 7 -1.44 -0.66 -12.22
C ASN A 7 -1.33 -2.18 -12.00
N ALA A 8 -0.30 -2.64 -11.29
CA ALA A 8 -0.17 -4.05 -10.92
C ALA A 8 -1.30 -4.52 -9.99
N ALA A 9 -1.70 -3.70 -9.03
CA ALA A 9 -2.85 -3.98 -8.17
C ALA A 9 -4.16 -4.08 -8.98
N SER A 10 -4.36 -3.17 -9.93
CA SER A 10 -5.51 -3.21 -10.84
C SER A 10 -5.51 -4.46 -11.73
N ALA A 11 -4.36 -4.85 -12.26
CA ALA A 11 -4.21 -6.09 -13.02
C ALA A 11 -4.54 -7.33 -12.16
N MET A 12 -4.11 -7.35 -10.90
CA MET A 12 -4.45 -8.43 -9.97
C MET A 12 -5.96 -8.49 -9.67
N THR A 13 -6.62 -7.35 -9.43
CA THR A 13 -8.07 -7.32 -9.19
C THR A 13 -8.86 -7.74 -10.42
N ALA A 14 -8.43 -7.30 -11.61
CA ALA A 14 -9.03 -7.72 -12.88
C ALA A 14 -8.86 -9.23 -13.09
N ALA A 15 -7.67 -9.78 -12.84
CA ALA A 15 -7.42 -11.22 -12.93
C ALA A 15 -8.23 -12.03 -11.89
N GLN A 16 -8.44 -11.49 -10.68
CA GLN A 16 -9.14 -12.17 -9.59
C GLN A 16 -10.66 -12.16 -9.74
N SER A 17 -11.26 -11.06 -10.20
CA SER A 17 -12.72 -10.86 -10.17
C SER A 17 -13.32 -10.21 -11.41
N GLY A 18 -12.49 -9.83 -12.39
CA GLY A 18 -12.93 -9.01 -13.53
C GLY A 18 -13.24 -7.56 -13.18
N SER A 19 -13.03 -7.14 -11.93
CA SER A 19 -13.31 -5.77 -11.48
C SER A 19 -12.14 -4.84 -11.83
N PHE A 20 -12.48 -3.65 -12.35
CA PHE A 20 -11.53 -2.59 -12.68
C PHE A 20 -12.01 -1.25 -12.11
N ARG A 21 -11.06 -0.41 -11.68
CA ARG A 21 -11.31 0.96 -11.23
C ARG A 21 -10.31 1.88 -11.90
N GLU A 22 -10.77 3.06 -12.28
CA GLU A 22 -9.92 4.07 -12.95
C GLU A 22 -9.12 4.91 -11.95
N ASP A 23 -9.55 5.00 -10.69
CA ASP A 23 -8.88 5.79 -9.67
C ASP A 23 -7.97 4.94 -8.75
N HIS A 24 -6.89 5.57 -8.26
CA HIS A 24 -5.94 4.90 -7.37
C HIS A 24 -6.55 4.54 -6.01
N ALA A 25 -7.47 5.36 -5.51
CA ALA A 25 -8.13 5.14 -4.22
C ALA A 25 -9.08 3.94 -4.28
N GLY A 26 -9.91 3.84 -5.31
CA GLY A 26 -10.77 2.68 -5.55
C GLY A 26 -9.97 1.42 -5.83
N THR A 27 -8.87 1.51 -6.59
CA THR A 27 -7.96 0.38 -6.80
C THR A 27 -7.38 -0.15 -5.48
N ALA A 28 -6.91 0.74 -4.60
CA ALA A 28 -6.34 0.34 -3.31
C ALA A 28 -7.38 -0.37 -2.42
N ARG A 29 -8.61 0.15 -2.39
CA ARG A 29 -9.73 -0.46 -1.66
C ARG A 29 -10.10 -1.83 -2.22
N LEU A 30 -10.28 -1.91 -3.54
CA LEU A 30 -10.68 -3.14 -4.21
C LEU A 30 -9.61 -4.23 -4.04
N TRP A 31 -8.34 -3.86 -4.15
CA TRP A 31 -7.23 -4.78 -3.93
C TRP A 31 -7.20 -5.30 -2.50
N ASP A 32 -7.41 -4.44 -1.51
CA ASP A 32 -7.53 -4.88 -0.12
C ASP A 32 -8.71 -5.84 0.08
N GLU A 33 -9.89 -5.49 -0.41
CA GLU A 33 -11.14 -6.27 -0.24
C GLU A 33 -11.08 -7.63 -0.94
N GLN A 34 -10.45 -7.72 -2.11
CA GLN A 34 -10.49 -8.93 -2.95
C GLN A 34 -9.24 -9.80 -2.83
N ILE A 35 -8.11 -9.25 -2.39
CA ILE A 35 -6.82 -9.96 -2.39
C ILE A 35 -6.22 -10.02 -1.00
N ALA A 36 -5.94 -8.87 -0.36
CA ALA A 36 -5.25 -8.85 0.93
C ALA A 36 -6.12 -9.46 2.06
N SER A 37 -7.40 -9.07 2.12
CA SER A 37 -8.37 -9.57 3.12
C SER A 37 -8.53 -11.09 3.08
N ARG A 38 -8.30 -11.69 1.90
CA ARG A 38 -8.51 -13.10 1.62
C ARG A 38 -7.24 -13.94 1.77
N GLY A 39 -6.13 -13.34 2.23
CA GLY A 39 -4.86 -14.04 2.39
C GLY A 39 -4.21 -14.46 1.06
N LEU A 40 -4.58 -13.82 -0.06
CA LEU A 40 -4.06 -14.17 -1.38
C LEU A 40 -2.77 -13.43 -1.75
N ALA A 41 -2.36 -12.45 -0.95
CA ALA A 41 -1.10 -11.74 -1.11
C ALA A 41 -0.02 -12.31 -0.17
N LEU A 42 1.24 -12.21 -0.58
CA LEU A 42 2.39 -12.59 0.23
C LEU A 42 2.72 -11.51 1.26
N ALA A 43 3.24 -11.89 2.42
CA ALA A 43 3.79 -10.93 3.37
C ALA A 43 5.07 -10.28 2.79
N PRO A 44 5.33 -8.99 3.04
CA PRO A 44 4.51 -8.05 3.83
C PRO A 44 3.42 -7.33 3.01
N PHE A 45 3.23 -7.64 1.72
CA PHE A 45 2.20 -6.99 0.88
C PHE A 45 0.77 -7.25 1.37
N SER A 46 0.53 -8.42 1.97
CA SER A 46 -0.75 -8.76 2.59
C SER A 46 -1.06 -8.02 3.88
N TRP A 47 -0.08 -7.33 4.47
CA TRP A 47 -0.29 -6.62 5.72
C TRP A 47 -1.30 -5.50 5.56
N ARG A 48 -2.29 -5.53 6.44
CA ARG A 48 -3.41 -4.61 6.45
C ARG A 48 -3.93 -4.41 7.86
N VAL A 49 -4.74 -3.38 8.01
CA VAL A 49 -5.61 -3.19 9.16
C VAL A 49 -7.06 -3.29 8.73
N SER A 50 -7.91 -3.89 9.57
CA SER A 50 -9.32 -4.14 9.27
C SER A 50 -10.18 -2.88 9.38
N SER A 51 -9.77 -1.97 10.27
CA SER A 51 -10.50 -0.79 10.69
C SER A 51 -9.54 0.36 10.91
N LEU A 52 -10.02 1.60 10.82
CA LEU A 52 -9.28 2.80 11.24
C LEU A 52 -9.52 3.19 12.70
N VAL A 53 -10.30 2.41 13.45
CA VAL A 53 -10.48 2.60 14.90
C VAL A 53 -9.14 2.34 15.60
N GLU A 54 -8.66 3.32 16.36
CA GLU A 54 -7.30 3.32 16.93
C GLU A 54 -6.99 2.07 17.75
N LYS A 55 -7.91 1.67 18.62
CA LYS A 55 -7.76 0.45 19.43
C LYS A 55 -7.63 -0.81 18.57
N ALA A 56 -8.37 -0.88 17.47
CA ALA A 56 -8.38 -2.04 16.59
C ALA A 56 -7.09 -2.11 15.75
N TYR A 57 -6.77 -1.05 15.02
CA TYR A 57 -5.60 -1.09 14.13
C TYR A 57 -4.29 -1.18 14.91
N LYS A 58 -4.19 -0.59 16.12
CA LYS A 58 -2.98 -0.73 16.94
C LYS A 58 -2.75 -2.18 17.36
N ALA A 59 -3.79 -2.86 17.82
CA ALA A 59 -3.69 -4.27 18.19
C ALA A 59 -3.26 -5.16 17.00
N GLU A 60 -3.82 -4.91 15.82
CA GLU A 60 -3.45 -5.63 14.60
C GLU A 60 -2.01 -5.33 14.16
N VAL A 61 -1.60 -4.06 14.21
CA VAL A 61 -0.21 -3.65 13.92
C VAL A 61 0.75 -4.28 14.92
N ASP A 62 0.43 -4.31 16.21
CA ASP A 62 1.30 -4.86 17.25
C ASP A 62 1.48 -6.38 17.06
N ALA A 63 0.41 -7.08 16.66
CA ALA A 63 0.49 -8.49 16.27
C ALA A 63 1.40 -8.69 15.04
N LEU A 64 1.29 -7.85 14.01
CA LEU A 64 2.18 -7.88 12.85
C LEU A 64 3.63 -7.52 13.19
N ARG A 65 3.83 -6.61 14.15
CA ARG A 65 5.13 -6.17 14.65
C ARG A 65 5.85 -7.27 15.44
N ASN A 66 5.10 -8.18 16.06
CA ASN A 66 5.62 -9.36 16.77
C ASN A 66 6.82 -9.06 17.70
N GLY A 67 6.74 -7.94 18.45
CA GLY A 67 7.78 -7.54 19.40
C GLY A 67 9.05 -6.92 18.80
N SER A 68 9.16 -6.78 17.48
CA SER A 68 10.34 -6.19 16.83
C SER A 68 10.65 -4.78 17.35
N PRO A 69 11.93 -4.46 17.66
CA PRO A 69 12.36 -3.13 18.07
C PRO A 69 12.57 -2.17 16.88
N GLY A 70 12.49 -2.67 15.64
CA GLY A 70 12.78 -1.92 14.41
C GLY A 70 12.02 -0.60 14.29
N LYS A 71 12.72 0.47 13.90
CA LYS A 71 12.18 1.83 13.78
C LYS A 71 12.30 2.34 12.35
N LEU A 72 11.38 3.22 11.95
CA LEU A 72 11.37 3.85 10.62
C LEU A 72 12.54 4.80 10.38
N GLN A 73 13.12 5.36 11.45
CA GLN A 73 14.16 6.37 11.40
C GLN A 73 15.56 5.77 11.22
N THR A 74 15.68 4.45 11.35
CA THR A 74 16.95 3.73 11.29
C THR A 74 16.94 2.79 10.10
N ARG A 75 18.03 2.75 9.34
CA ARG A 75 18.18 1.79 8.25
C ARG A 75 18.10 0.37 8.82
N PRO A 76 17.16 -0.48 8.35
CA PRO A 76 17.11 -1.87 8.77
C PRO A 76 18.37 -2.61 8.38
N VAL A 77 18.95 -3.37 9.31
CA VAL A 77 20.11 -4.24 9.05
C VAL A 77 19.69 -5.70 9.10
N THR A 78 18.74 -6.03 9.97
CA THR A 78 18.19 -7.38 10.12
C THR A 78 16.76 -7.48 9.57
N LYS A 79 16.32 -8.72 9.33
CA LYS A 79 14.93 -9.00 8.98
C LYS A 79 13.96 -8.51 10.07
N ASP A 80 14.36 -8.61 11.34
CA ASP A 80 13.55 -8.16 12.46
C ASP A 80 13.42 -6.63 12.48
N ASP A 81 14.49 -5.89 12.20
CA ASP A 81 14.41 -4.44 12.04
C ASP A 81 13.44 -4.04 10.92
N ALA A 82 13.52 -4.74 9.78
CA ALA A 82 12.67 -4.48 8.62
C ALA A 82 11.19 -4.75 8.95
N LEU A 83 10.92 -5.78 9.73
CA LEU A 83 9.59 -6.13 10.21
C LEU A 83 9.01 -5.00 11.09
N GLY A 84 9.79 -4.51 12.06
CA GLY A 84 9.39 -3.41 12.94
C GLY A 84 9.19 -2.09 12.19
N ALA A 85 10.06 -1.80 11.22
CA ALA A 85 9.93 -0.64 10.35
C ALA A 85 8.68 -0.71 9.47
N ALA A 86 8.40 -1.85 8.85
CA ALA A 86 7.20 -2.06 8.04
C ALA A 86 5.91 -1.89 8.88
N ALA A 87 5.87 -2.46 10.08
CA ALA A 87 4.73 -2.31 11.00
C ALA A 87 4.56 -0.84 11.44
N GLY A 88 5.68 -0.16 11.71
CA GLY A 88 5.69 1.28 11.98
C GLY A 88 5.12 2.11 10.83
N TYR A 89 5.44 1.77 9.57
CA TYR A 89 4.89 2.45 8.41
C TYR A 89 3.39 2.23 8.27
N LEU A 90 2.92 1.01 8.51
CA LEU A 90 1.51 0.64 8.51
C LEU A 90 0.75 1.43 9.58
N SER A 91 1.25 1.45 10.82
CA SER A 91 0.69 2.22 11.93
C SER A 91 0.58 3.71 11.61
N GLY A 92 1.68 4.30 11.13
CA GLY A 92 1.70 5.71 10.75
C GLY A 92 0.78 6.03 9.57
N SER A 93 0.52 5.04 8.70
CA SER A 93 -0.42 5.18 7.58
C SER A 93 -1.86 5.08 8.05
N ALA A 94 -2.19 4.13 8.93
CA ALA A 94 -3.51 4.01 9.54
C ALA A 94 -3.90 5.32 10.26
N LYS A 95 -3.01 5.87 11.08
CA LYS A 95 -3.21 7.16 11.75
C LYS A 95 -3.49 8.30 10.77
N TRP A 96 -2.78 8.35 9.64
CA TRP A 96 -2.98 9.40 8.64
C TRP A 96 -4.31 9.23 7.89
N TYR A 97 -4.70 8.00 7.55
CA TYR A 97 -5.99 7.74 6.92
C TYR A 97 -7.17 7.97 7.89
N ALA A 98 -6.99 7.72 9.19
CA ALA A 98 -7.96 8.08 10.22
C ALA A 98 -8.18 9.59 10.26
N TRP A 99 -7.10 10.38 10.38
CA TRP A 99 -7.16 11.84 10.31
C TRP A 99 -7.80 12.34 9.00
N LYS A 100 -7.40 11.78 7.85
CA LYS A 100 -8.00 12.17 6.57
C LYS A 100 -9.50 11.90 6.54
N THR A 101 -9.92 10.75 7.07
CA THR A 101 -11.34 10.38 7.13
C THR A 101 -12.12 11.32 8.05
N GLU A 102 -11.52 11.77 9.16
CA GLU A 102 -12.11 12.81 10.03
C GLU A 102 -12.31 14.13 9.26
N GLU A 103 -11.29 14.61 8.55
CA GLU A 103 -11.39 15.85 7.76
C GLU A 103 -12.43 15.74 6.64
N ASP A 104 -12.43 14.64 5.89
CA ASP A 104 -13.41 14.38 4.84
C ASP A 104 -14.85 14.33 5.41
N LEU A 105 -15.03 13.77 6.60
CA LEU A 105 -16.32 13.62 7.25
C LEU A 105 -16.90 14.96 7.73
N LYS A 106 -16.07 15.95 8.08
CA LYS A 106 -16.55 17.30 8.43
C LYS A 106 -17.30 17.99 7.29
N GLY A 107 -16.96 17.65 6.04
CA GLY A 107 -17.67 18.13 4.85
C GLY A 107 -19.02 17.47 4.60
N ASN A 108 -19.27 16.31 5.23
CA ASN A 108 -20.43 15.46 4.98
C ASN A 108 -21.72 16.05 5.57
N ARG A 109 -22.85 15.84 4.88
CA ARG A 109 -24.18 16.26 5.33
C ARG A 109 -24.53 15.71 6.72
N ALA A 110 -24.28 14.42 6.96
CA ALA A 110 -24.58 13.77 8.23
C ALA A 110 -23.84 14.40 9.42
N PHE A 111 -22.62 14.91 9.20
CA PHE A 111 -21.89 15.63 10.25
C PHE A 111 -22.43 17.06 10.44
N LYS A 112 -22.75 17.75 9.34
CA LYS A 112 -23.32 19.11 9.38
C LYS A 112 -24.68 19.16 10.08
N GLU A 113 -25.51 18.15 9.88
CA GLU A 113 -26.82 17.99 10.52
C GLU A 113 -26.72 17.86 12.05
N LEU A 114 -25.57 17.42 12.59
CA LEU A 114 -25.33 17.36 14.04
C LEU A 114 -25.09 18.74 14.67
N GLY A 115 -24.85 19.79 13.87
CA GLY A 115 -24.62 21.16 14.38
C GLY A 115 -23.35 21.31 15.22
N VAL A 116 -22.37 20.40 15.12
CA VAL A 116 -21.11 20.44 15.87
C VAL A 116 -19.92 20.78 14.98
N SER A 117 -18.84 21.30 15.59
CA SER A 117 -17.59 21.65 14.88
C SER A 117 -16.49 20.58 15.01
N ASN A 118 -16.69 19.57 15.87
CA ASN A 118 -15.71 18.52 16.12
C ASN A 118 -16.39 17.22 16.58
N PHE A 119 -15.60 16.13 16.66
CA PHE A 119 -16.06 14.80 17.08
C PHE A 119 -16.00 14.60 18.60
N ARG A 120 -16.25 15.63 19.42
CA ARG A 120 -16.27 15.47 20.90
C ARG A 120 -17.62 15.04 21.45
N SER A 121 -18.74 15.29 20.76
CA SER A 121 -20.06 14.83 21.21
C SER A 121 -20.23 13.33 21.00
N LYS A 122 -21.12 12.71 21.78
CA LYS A 122 -21.40 11.26 21.68
C LYS A 122 -21.83 10.87 20.26
N ASP A 123 -22.74 11.62 19.66
CA ASP A 123 -23.30 11.32 18.34
C ASP A 123 -22.28 11.52 17.22
N ALA A 124 -21.43 12.55 17.32
CA ALA A 124 -20.35 12.75 16.36
C ALA A 124 -19.29 11.66 16.47
N ARG A 125 -18.94 11.22 17.68
CA ARG A 125 -18.04 10.06 17.86
C ARG A 125 -18.63 8.79 17.29
N ALA A 126 -19.91 8.53 17.54
CA ALA A 126 -20.60 7.36 17.01
C ALA A 126 -20.60 7.36 15.48
N LEU A 127 -20.85 8.52 14.86
CA LEU A 127 -20.71 8.69 13.41
C LEU A 127 -19.28 8.38 12.96
N LEU A 128 -18.27 8.97 13.59
CA LEU A 128 -16.87 8.74 13.22
C LEU A 128 -16.46 7.28 13.33
N ASP A 129 -16.81 6.62 14.45
CA ASP A 129 -16.51 5.21 14.69
C ASP A 129 -17.15 4.31 13.65
N GLU A 130 -18.39 4.58 13.24
CA GLU A 130 -19.05 3.85 12.15
C GLU A 130 -18.30 3.98 10.82
N TRP A 131 -17.79 5.18 10.51
CA TRP A 131 -16.97 5.39 9.32
C TRP A 131 -15.61 4.69 9.42
N PHE A 132 -14.96 4.72 10.58
CA PHE A 132 -13.69 4.06 10.81
C PHE A 132 -13.78 2.54 10.71
N LYS A 133 -14.83 1.93 11.26
CA LYS A 133 -15.07 0.47 11.17
C LYS A 133 -15.17 -0.04 9.73
N ARG A 134 -15.68 0.79 8.81
CA ARG A 134 -15.89 0.42 7.40
C ARG A 134 -14.65 0.64 6.53
N ARG A 135 -13.57 1.18 7.09
CA ARG A 135 -12.36 1.55 6.37
C ARG A 135 -11.22 0.62 6.74
N SER A 136 -10.80 -0.17 5.78
CA SER A 136 -9.55 -0.92 5.85
C SER A 136 -8.42 -0.18 5.15
N MET A 137 -7.19 -0.59 5.43
CA MET A 137 -5.99 -0.01 4.82
C MET A 137 -4.89 -1.06 4.75
N GLY A 138 -4.16 -1.09 3.64
CA GLY A 138 -3.12 -2.09 3.38
C GLY A 138 -2.01 -1.56 2.47
N PHE A 139 -1.18 -2.44 1.92
CA PHE A 139 0.01 -2.05 1.15
C PHE A 139 -0.23 -1.03 0.02
N VAL A 140 -1.28 -1.21 -0.82
CA VAL A 140 -1.54 -0.28 -1.93
C VAL A 140 -1.89 1.13 -1.43
N HIS A 141 -2.57 1.24 -0.28
CA HIS A 141 -2.85 2.51 0.38
C HIS A 141 -1.57 3.18 0.91
N GLN A 142 -0.65 2.37 1.45
CA GLN A 142 0.67 2.82 1.91
C GLN A 142 1.49 3.36 0.73
N ALA A 143 1.49 2.67 -0.41
CA ALA A 143 2.16 3.13 -1.63
C ALA A 143 1.58 4.47 -2.13
N ALA A 144 0.24 4.62 -2.14
CA ALA A 144 -0.40 5.88 -2.51
C ALA A 144 0.00 7.04 -1.59
N ARG A 145 0.04 6.80 -0.28
CA ARG A 145 0.52 7.77 0.71
C ARG A 145 2.00 8.10 0.53
N TYR A 146 2.82 7.10 0.24
CA TYR A 146 4.25 7.28 -0.02
C TYR A 146 4.47 8.23 -1.20
N ARG A 147 3.74 8.05 -2.32
CA ARG A 147 3.78 8.99 -3.46
C ARG A 147 3.49 10.42 -3.04
N GLY A 148 2.46 10.64 -2.23
CA GLY A 148 2.12 11.99 -1.76
C GLY A 148 3.26 12.62 -0.96
N LYS A 149 3.95 11.83 -0.12
CA LYS A 149 5.12 12.28 0.63
C LYS A 149 6.33 12.52 -0.28
N ALA A 150 6.63 11.58 -1.17
CA ALA A 150 7.74 11.66 -2.11
C ALA A 150 7.59 12.89 -3.03
N ASN A 151 6.43 13.05 -3.68
CA ASN A 151 6.20 14.16 -4.61
C ASN A 151 6.31 15.55 -3.97
N TYR A 152 5.90 15.71 -2.70
CA TYR A 152 5.95 17.01 -2.01
C TYR A 152 7.24 17.24 -1.20
N ARG A 153 7.90 16.19 -0.72
CA ARG A 153 9.09 16.30 0.15
C ARG A 153 10.39 15.99 -0.58
N GLU A 154 10.44 15.01 -1.48
CA GLU A 154 11.70 14.62 -2.13
C GLU A 154 12.20 15.71 -3.10
N ALA A 155 11.34 16.48 -3.77
CA ALA A 155 11.82 17.61 -4.59
C ALA A 155 12.63 18.66 -3.78
N LEU A 156 12.30 18.84 -2.49
CA LEU A 156 13.06 19.73 -1.60
C LEU A 156 14.26 19.02 -0.94
N PHE A 157 14.10 17.76 -0.50
CA PHE A 157 15.16 17.02 0.21
C PHE A 157 16.27 16.48 -0.72
N LEU A 158 15.96 16.15 -1.98
CA LEU A 158 16.96 15.73 -2.96
C LEU A 158 17.93 16.88 -3.31
N ALA A 159 17.50 18.13 -3.15
CA ALA A 159 18.27 19.32 -3.51
C ALA A 159 18.97 20.00 -2.32
N TYR A 160 18.77 19.53 -1.07
CA TYR A 160 19.20 20.26 0.12
C TYR A 160 19.88 19.35 1.17
N GLY A 161 21.12 19.70 1.52
CA GLY A 161 21.86 19.13 2.66
C GLY A 161 23.10 18.32 2.29
N SER A 162 24.18 18.50 3.06
CA SER A 162 25.34 17.60 3.04
C SER A 162 24.95 16.27 3.69
N GLY A 163 24.99 15.17 2.93
CA GLY A 163 24.66 13.81 3.42
C GLY A 163 23.47 13.13 2.73
N THR A 164 22.77 13.82 1.82
CA THR A 164 21.66 13.26 1.03
C THR A 164 22.10 12.05 0.19
N GLU A 165 23.32 12.06 -0.35
CA GLU A 165 23.89 10.94 -1.11
C GLU A 165 23.98 9.65 -0.27
N THR A 166 24.42 9.75 0.97
CA THR A 166 24.52 8.60 1.89
C THR A 166 23.14 8.08 2.31
N ILE A 167 22.15 8.96 2.47
CA ILE A 167 20.78 8.60 2.86
C ILE A 167 20.04 7.91 1.70
N LEU A 168 20.29 8.32 0.46
CA LEU A 168 19.67 7.75 -0.73
C LEU A 168 20.42 6.53 -1.28
N SER A 169 21.59 6.21 -0.72
CA SER A 169 22.37 5.04 -1.12
C SER A 169 21.55 3.76 -0.99
N GLY A 170 21.36 3.05 -2.11
CA GLY A 170 20.54 1.83 -2.19
C GLY A 170 19.04 2.06 -2.33
N TYR A 171 18.55 3.30 -2.28
CA TYR A 171 17.11 3.59 -2.40
C TYR A 171 16.52 3.08 -3.71
N VAL A 172 17.16 3.36 -4.84
CA VAL A 172 16.68 2.91 -6.17
C VAL A 172 16.67 1.39 -6.26
N ASP A 173 17.68 0.73 -5.71
CA ASP A 173 17.79 -0.74 -5.69
C ASP A 173 16.71 -1.37 -4.81
N ASP A 174 16.46 -0.82 -3.62
CA ASP A 174 15.41 -1.27 -2.71
C ASP A 174 14.03 -1.10 -3.35
N MET A 175 13.79 0.04 -4.02
CA MET A 175 12.52 0.28 -4.74
C MET A 175 12.37 -0.67 -5.94
N HIS A 176 13.46 -1.00 -6.63
CA HIS A 176 13.46 -1.98 -7.71
C HIS A 176 13.13 -3.38 -7.17
N ALA A 177 13.78 -3.82 -6.08
CA ALA A 177 13.51 -5.12 -5.45
C ALA A 177 12.04 -5.23 -4.98
N LEU A 178 11.52 -4.21 -4.32
CA LEU A 178 10.12 -4.12 -3.90
C LEU A 178 9.16 -4.26 -5.10
N LEU A 179 9.41 -3.49 -6.16
CA LEU A 179 8.58 -3.50 -7.36
C LEU A 179 8.63 -4.87 -8.06
N LYS A 180 9.82 -5.46 -8.18
CA LYS A 180 10.01 -6.79 -8.78
C LYS A 180 9.20 -7.84 -8.03
N ALA A 181 9.28 -7.87 -6.70
CA ALA A 181 8.50 -8.82 -5.89
C ALA A 181 6.98 -8.63 -6.04
N PHE A 182 6.50 -7.37 -6.06
CA PHE A 182 5.08 -7.09 -6.24
C PHE A 182 4.59 -7.44 -7.67
N LEU A 183 5.42 -7.21 -8.69
CA LEU A 183 5.12 -7.58 -10.07
C LEU A 183 5.14 -9.08 -10.30
N ALA A 184 6.04 -9.82 -9.64
CA ALA A 184 6.05 -11.28 -9.67
C ALA A 184 4.73 -11.85 -9.13
N MET A 185 4.24 -11.30 -8.00
CA MET A 185 2.92 -11.63 -7.46
C MET A 185 1.82 -11.30 -8.47
N ALA A 186 1.85 -10.12 -9.10
CA ALA A 186 0.86 -9.76 -10.13
C ALA A 186 0.88 -10.72 -11.34
N GLY A 187 2.08 -11.13 -11.78
CA GLY A 187 2.26 -12.13 -12.83
C GLY A 187 1.64 -13.48 -12.46
N ALA A 188 1.76 -13.91 -11.20
CA ALA A 188 1.13 -15.14 -10.73
C ALA A 188 -0.41 -15.08 -10.81
N PHE A 189 -1.02 -13.93 -10.51
CA PHE A 189 -2.46 -13.74 -10.68
C PHE A 189 -2.87 -13.80 -12.15
N ALA A 190 -2.15 -13.12 -13.03
CA ALA A 190 -2.41 -13.13 -14.47
C ALA A 190 -2.24 -14.52 -15.08
N ARG A 191 -1.13 -15.21 -14.77
CA ARG A 191 -0.87 -16.60 -15.19
C ARG A 191 -1.98 -17.55 -14.75
N ARG A 192 -2.46 -17.44 -13.50
CA ARG A 192 -3.56 -18.26 -13.00
C ARG A 192 -4.86 -18.02 -13.78
N LYS A 193 -5.12 -16.79 -14.22
CA LYS A 193 -6.33 -16.42 -14.97
C LYS A 193 -6.26 -16.85 -16.44
N LEU A 194 -5.11 -16.66 -17.10
CA LEU A 194 -4.92 -16.91 -18.52
C LEU A 194 -4.57 -18.37 -18.85
N GLY A 195 -4.02 -19.11 -17.89
CA GLY A 195 -3.43 -20.43 -18.12
C GLY A 195 -1.94 -20.35 -18.41
N LYS A 196 -1.24 -21.48 -18.23
CA LYS A 196 0.22 -21.56 -18.33
C LYS A 196 0.71 -21.22 -19.73
N ASP A 197 0.11 -21.80 -20.76
CA ASP A 197 0.64 -21.76 -22.12
C ASP A 197 0.53 -20.34 -22.70
N LEU A 198 -0.66 -19.74 -22.64
CA LEU A 198 -0.90 -18.37 -23.09
C LEU A 198 -0.03 -17.34 -22.32
N TRP A 199 0.18 -17.57 -21.01
CA TRP A 199 1.08 -16.72 -20.23
C TRP A 199 2.54 -16.85 -20.69
N SER A 200 3.01 -18.07 -20.91
CA SER A 200 4.38 -18.32 -21.38
C SER A 200 4.62 -17.71 -22.77
N GLU A 201 3.66 -17.82 -23.68
CA GLU A 201 3.70 -17.16 -25.00
C GLU A 201 3.77 -15.65 -24.87
N PHE A 202 2.92 -15.05 -24.02
CA PHE A 202 2.94 -13.61 -23.75
C PHE A 202 4.30 -13.15 -23.19
N VAL A 203 4.86 -13.86 -22.20
CA VAL A 203 6.16 -13.51 -21.63
C VAL A 203 7.27 -13.59 -22.67
N ALA A 204 7.26 -14.63 -23.53
CA ALA A 204 8.23 -14.79 -24.61
C ALA A 204 8.10 -13.67 -25.66
N ASP A 205 6.88 -13.27 -26.02
CA ASP A 205 6.63 -12.18 -26.98
C ASP A 205 7.14 -10.84 -26.45
N VAL A 206 6.88 -10.54 -25.17
CA VAL A 206 7.43 -9.34 -24.51
C VAL A 206 8.95 -9.37 -24.50
N ASP A 207 9.57 -10.50 -24.16
CA ASP A 207 11.03 -10.64 -24.15
C ASP A 207 11.65 -10.45 -25.53
N ALA A 208 10.99 -10.89 -26.60
CA ALA A 208 11.46 -10.75 -27.97
C ALA A 208 11.31 -9.33 -28.53
N LYS A 209 10.29 -8.57 -28.08
CA LYS A 209 9.92 -7.27 -28.65
C LYS A 209 10.15 -6.07 -27.72
N LYS A 210 10.64 -6.29 -26.51
CA LYS A 210 10.88 -5.22 -25.54
C LYS A 210 11.91 -4.20 -26.05
N ALA A 211 11.66 -2.93 -25.74
CA ALA A 211 12.61 -1.84 -25.93
C ALA A 211 13.48 -1.56 -24.69
N PHE A 212 13.32 -2.36 -23.62
CA PHE A 212 13.99 -2.17 -22.33
C PHE A 212 14.90 -3.35 -21.99
N THR A 213 15.89 -3.10 -21.12
CA THR A 213 16.98 -4.05 -20.84
C THR A 213 16.54 -5.23 -19.98
N THR A 214 15.69 -5.02 -18.97
CA THR A 214 15.18 -6.09 -18.09
C THR A 214 14.33 -7.10 -18.86
N ARG A 215 14.50 -8.41 -18.65
CA ARG A 215 13.62 -9.42 -19.26
C ARG A 215 12.35 -9.57 -18.42
N ALA A 216 11.21 -9.72 -19.10
CA ALA A 216 9.97 -10.12 -18.48
C ALA A 216 10.12 -11.50 -17.80
N GLY A 217 10.87 -12.42 -18.42
CA GLY A 217 11.22 -13.71 -17.82
C GLY A 217 11.93 -13.58 -16.46
N ASP A 218 12.80 -12.59 -16.28
CA ASP A 218 13.52 -12.40 -15.00
C ASP A 218 12.61 -11.97 -13.84
N ILE A 219 11.37 -11.60 -14.13
CA ILE A 219 10.35 -11.13 -13.16
C ILE A 219 9.21 -12.15 -13.02
N TRP A 220 8.81 -12.80 -14.11
CA TRP A 220 7.57 -13.58 -14.21
C TRP A 220 7.73 -15.07 -14.54
N ALA A 221 8.95 -15.52 -14.86
CA ALA A 221 9.22 -16.93 -15.12
C ALA A 221 9.15 -17.78 -13.84
#